data_AF-A0A699ZI59-F1
#
_entry.id   AF-A0A699ZI59-F1
#
_cell.length_a   1.000
_cell.length_b   1.000
_cell.length_c   1.000
_cell.angle_alpha   90.00
_cell.angle_beta   90.00
_cell.angle_gamma   90.00
#
_symmetry.space_group_name_H-M   'P 1'
#
loop_
_entity.id
_entity.type
_entity.pdbx_description
1 polymer ?
#
loop_
_entity_poly.entity_id
_entity_poly.type
_entity_poly.pdbx_seq_one_letter_code
_entity_poly.pdbx_strand_id
1 'polypeptide(L)'
;MAPEVLSCPAKSQPNENKDGQAGPGQEYTTTADSWAVGALLYSIICGRPPFRGQNNKEVAKKIMKDDAVLDLVFPDRMSNLARDFVTCCMCKDPAD
;
A
#
# COMPACT_ATOMS: atom_id res chain seq x y z
N MET A 1 -0.55 -0.48 -5.12
CA MET A 1 0.48 0.55 -4.92
C MET A 1 0.47 0.91 -3.45
N ALA A 2 1.66 1.14 -2.87
CA ALA A 2 1.78 1.65 -1.50
C ALA A 2 1.47 3.16 -1.48
N PRO A 3 1.01 3.72 -0.34
CA PRO A 3 0.64 5.14 -0.21
C PRO A 3 1.77 6.10 -0.59
N GLU A 4 2.99 5.84 -0.15
CA GLU A 4 4.20 6.63 -0.42
C GLU A 4 4.56 6.65 -1.91
N VAL A 5 4.32 5.53 -2.61
CA VAL A 5 4.55 5.42 -4.07
C VAL A 5 3.55 6.29 -4.85
N LEU A 6 2.32 6.45 -4.34
CA LEU A 6 1.31 7.31 -4.96
C LEU A 6 1.61 8.81 -4.77
N SER A 7 2.40 9.16 -3.75
CA SER A 7 2.82 10.53 -3.47
C SER A 7 4.03 10.96 -4.32
N CYS A 8 4.74 10.03 -4.95
CA CYS A 8 5.88 10.35 -5.80
C CYS A 8 5.46 11.12 -7.07
N PRO A 9 6.15 12.23 -7.43
CA PRO A 9 5.89 12.93 -8.68
C PRO A 9 6.19 12.03 -9.88
N ALA A 10 5.36 12.13 -10.91
CA ALA A 10 5.54 11.37 -12.14
C ALA A 10 6.85 11.78 -12.82
N LYS A 11 7.64 10.79 -13.26
CA LYS A 11 8.86 11.05 -14.04
C LYS A 11 8.46 11.57 -15.42
N SER A 12 8.82 12.80 -15.71
CA SER A 12 8.79 13.43 -17.02
C SER A 12 10.08 13.17 -17.81
N GLN A 13 11.21 12.98 -17.12
CA GLN A 13 12.52 12.65 -17.71
C GLN A 13 13.17 11.42 -17.05
N PRO A 14 14.00 10.65 -17.80
CA PRO A 14 14.62 9.42 -17.28
C PRO A 14 15.52 9.60 -16.06
N ASN A 15 16.07 10.80 -15.85
CA ASN A 15 17.03 11.10 -14.79
C ASN A 15 16.36 11.67 -13.52
N GLU A 16 15.07 11.97 -13.58
CA GLU A 16 14.33 12.46 -12.40
C GLU A 16 14.25 11.38 -11.31
N ASN A 17 14.52 11.81 -10.08
CA ASN A 17 14.52 11.00 -8.85
C ASN A 17 15.59 9.88 -8.80
N LYS A 18 16.69 9.98 -9.57
CA LYS A 18 17.79 8.99 -9.55
C LYS A 18 19.03 9.42 -8.77
N ASP A 19 19.31 10.72 -8.67
CA ASP A 19 20.59 11.25 -8.13
C ASP A 19 20.43 11.95 -6.76
N GLY A 20 19.60 11.42 -5.87
CA GLY A 20 19.44 11.98 -4.52
C GLY A 20 18.83 13.39 -4.46
N GLN A 21 18.31 13.92 -5.57
CA GLN A 21 17.50 15.16 -5.63
C GLN A 21 16.02 14.93 -5.28
N ALA A 22 15.74 13.89 -4.51
CA ALA A 22 14.43 13.69 -3.90
C ALA A 22 14.23 14.82 -2.87
N GLY A 23 13.24 15.69 -3.07
CA GLY A 23 12.81 16.62 -2.04
C GLY A 23 12.40 15.87 -0.77
N PRO A 24 12.34 16.53 0.40
CA PRO A 24 11.95 15.87 1.64
C PRO A 24 10.58 15.19 1.46
N GLY A 25 10.56 13.86 1.52
CA GLY A 25 9.36 13.02 1.26
C GLY A 25 9.36 12.22 -0.05
N GLN A 26 10.44 12.22 -0.86
CA GLN A 26 10.52 11.45 -2.11
C GLN A 26 11.28 10.12 -2.00
N GLU A 27 11.77 9.75 -0.82
CA GLU A 27 12.37 8.44 -0.58
C GLU A 27 11.27 7.43 -0.28
N TYR A 28 10.89 6.63 -1.27
CA TYR A 28 10.16 5.39 -1.00
C TYR A 28 11.10 4.50 -0.19
N THR A 29 10.67 4.11 0.99
CA THR A 29 11.48 3.27 1.87
C THR A 29 11.20 1.80 1.57
N THR A 30 11.92 0.90 2.24
CA THR A 30 11.69 -0.56 2.16
C THR A 30 10.28 -0.96 2.61
N THR A 31 9.50 -0.06 3.21
CA THR A 31 8.11 -0.31 3.63
C THR A 31 7.17 -0.52 2.46
N ALA A 32 7.49 0.02 1.28
CA ALA A 32 6.68 -0.17 0.08
C ALA A 32 6.59 -1.66 -0.30
N ASP A 33 7.67 -2.41 -0.07
CA ASP A 33 7.70 -3.86 -0.29
C ASP A 33 6.86 -4.60 0.76
N SER A 34 6.90 -4.18 2.03
CA SER A 34 6.03 -4.73 3.08
C SER A 34 4.54 -4.54 2.74
N TRP A 35 4.18 -3.36 2.25
CA TRP A 35 2.83 -3.09 1.75
C TRP A 35 2.46 -4.01 0.59
N ALA A 36 3.36 -4.19 -0.38
CA ALA A 36 3.15 -5.07 -1.51
C ALA A 36 2.94 -6.52 -1.08
N VAL A 37 3.70 -7.00 -0.09
CA VAL A 37 3.54 -8.33 0.52
C VAL A 37 2.16 -8.47 1.18
N GLY A 38 1.73 -7.49 1.98
CA GLY A 38 0.40 -7.52 2.61
C GLY A 38 -0.74 -7.55 1.58
N ALA A 39 -0.67 -6.69 0.57
CA ALA A 39 -1.66 -6.64 -0.51
C ALA A 39 -1.70 -7.94 -1.35
N LEU A 40 -0.55 -8.55 -1.60
CA LEU A 40 -0.44 -9.82 -2.29
C LEU A 40 -1.04 -10.96 -1.46
N LEU A 41 -0.67 -11.05 -0.18
CA LEU A 41 -1.18 -12.07 0.72
C LEU A 41 -2.70 -11.98 0.89
N TYR A 42 -3.24 -10.77 1.06
CA TYR A 42 -4.68 -10.54 1.06
C TYR A 42 -5.34 -11.09 -0.21
N SER A 43 -4.72 -10.83 -1.37
CA SER A 43 -5.24 -11.26 -2.67
C SER A 43 -5.24 -12.78 -2.84
N ILE A 44 -4.21 -13.46 -2.33
CA ILE A 44 -4.11 -14.93 -2.35
C ILE A 44 -5.19 -15.54 -1.45
N ILE A 45 -5.40 -15.01 -0.25
CA ILE A 45 -6.32 -15.59 0.73
C ILE A 45 -7.79 -15.28 0.38
N CYS A 46 -8.08 -14.05 -0.04
CA CYS A 46 -9.44 -13.60 -0.29
C CYS A 46 -9.88 -13.78 -1.75
N GLY A 47 -8.96 -14.08 -2.67
CA GLY A 47 -9.22 -14.20 -4.11
C GLY A 47 -9.60 -12.87 -4.78
N ARG A 48 -9.31 -11.73 -4.14
CA ARG A 48 -9.68 -10.39 -4.61
C ARG A 48 -8.69 -9.34 -4.12
N PRO A 49 -8.52 -8.23 -4.85
CA PRO A 49 -7.64 -7.14 -4.41
C PRO A 49 -8.16 -6.50 -3.11
N PRO A 50 -7.27 -5.97 -2.25
CA PRO A 50 -7.64 -5.31 -1.00
C PRO A 50 -8.49 -4.05 -1.21
N PHE A 51 -8.20 -3.29 -2.28
CA PHE A 51 -8.93 -2.08 -2.63
C PHE A 51 -9.57 -2.20 -4.01
N ARG A 52 -10.85 -1.86 -4.11
CA ARG A 52 -11.61 -1.84 -5.37
C ARG A 52 -12.20 -0.45 -5.61
N GLY A 53 -12.24 -0.04 -6.87
CA GLY A 53 -12.86 1.20 -7.33
C GLY A 53 -13.18 1.09 -8.82
N GLN A 54 -14.01 1.98 -9.34
CA GLN A 54 -14.39 2.01 -10.75
C GLN A 54 -13.23 2.47 -11.65
N ASN A 55 -12.26 3.18 -11.08
CA ASN A 55 -11.09 3.69 -11.77
C ASN A 55 -9.89 3.80 -10.80
N ASN A 56 -8.70 4.01 -11.37
CA ASN A 56 -7.45 4.09 -10.60
C ASN A 56 -7.43 5.24 -9.58
N LYS A 57 -8.15 6.35 -9.85
CA LYS A 57 -8.22 7.50 -8.92
C LYS A 57 -9.00 7.14 -7.66
N GLU A 58 -10.10 6.41 -7.78
CA GLU A 58 -10.87 5.93 -6.64
C GLU A 58 -10.07 4.94 -5.78
N VAL A 59 -9.32 4.03 -6.43
CA VAL A 59 -8.45 3.08 -5.73
C VAL A 59 -7.33 3.83 -4.99
N ALA A 60 -6.68 4.80 -5.64
CA ALA A 60 -5.66 5.63 -5.01
C ALA A 60 -6.20 6.41 -3.80
N LYS A 61 -7.40 6.99 -3.92
CA LYS A 61 -8.07 7.69 -2.81
C LYS A 61 -8.34 6.76 -1.62
N LYS A 62 -8.71 5.51 -1.86
CA LYS A 62 -8.90 4.50 -0.80
C LYS A 62 -7.59 4.14 -0.12
N ILE A 63 -6.52 3.94 -0.88
CA ILE A 63 -5.18 3.65 -0.35
C ILE A 63 -4.66 4.82 0.50
N MET A 64 -4.95 6.06 0.11
CA MET A 64 -4.53 7.26 0.83
C MET A 64 -5.33 7.56 2.11
N LYS A 65 -6.43 6.87 2.40
CA LYS A 65 -7.19 7.06 3.66
C LYS A 65 -6.41 6.46 4.84
N ASP A 66 -6.34 7.14 5.98
CA ASP A 66 -5.58 6.66 7.15
C ASP A 66 -6.09 5.31 7.65
N ASP A 67 -7.40 5.12 7.62
CA ASP A 67 -8.06 3.87 8.00
C ASP A 67 -8.26 2.88 6.83
N ALA A 68 -7.45 2.97 5.76
CA ALA A 68 -7.63 2.12 4.58
C ALA A 68 -7.69 0.62 4.93
N VAL A 69 -6.88 0.18 5.90
CA VAL A 69 -6.78 -1.21 6.33
C VAL A 69 -8.03 -1.68 7.10
N LEU A 70 -8.78 -0.75 7.74
CA LEU A 70 -10.03 -1.07 8.44
C LEU A 70 -11.17 -1.42 7.47
N ASP A 71 -11.07 -0.95 6.22
CA ASP A 71 -12.05 -1.25 5.17
C ASP A 71 -11.83 -2.65 4.53
N LEU A 72 -10.81 -3.41 4.98
CA LEU A 72 -10.53 -4.77 4.49
C LEU A 72 -11.54 -5.79 5.04
N VAL A 73 -12.12 -6.57 4.13
CA VAL A 73 -13.08 -7.62 4.47
C VAL A 73 -12.39 -8.98 4.43
N PHE A 74 -12.25 -9.61 5.60
CA PHE A 74 -11.59 -10.91 5.77
C PHE A 74 -12.61 -12.06 5.82
N PRO A 75 -12.29 -13.26 5.28
CA PRO A 75 -13.12 -14.45 5.45
C PRO A 75 -13.13 -14.94 6.90
N ASP A 76 -14.24 -15.56 7.33
CA ASP A 76 -14.38 -16.13 8.68
C ASP A 76 -13.36 -17.24 8.98
N ARG A 77 -12.88 -17.92 7.94
CA ARG A 77 -11.88 -19.00 8.05
C ARG A 77 -10.45 -18.52 8.21
N MET A 78 -10.21 -17.21 8.12
CA MET A 78 -8.87 -16.63 8.27
C MET A 78 -8.50 -16.54 9.74
N SER A 79 -7.31 -17.03 10.10
CA SER A 79 -6.82 -16.91 11.47
C SER A 79 -6.58 -15.45 11.84
N ASN A 80 -6.74 -15.13 13.13
CA ASN A 80 -6.45 -13.78 13.63
C ASN A 80 -5.00 -13.39 13.35
N LEU A 81 -4.05 -14.32 13.51
CA LEU A 81 -2.64 -14.06 13.20
C LEU A 81 -2.41 -13.66 11.74
N ALA A 82 -3.10 -14.31 10.79
CA ALA A 82 -2.97 -13.95 9.38
C ALA A 82 -3.62 -12.58 9.08
N ARG A 83 -4.74 -12.26 9.75
CA ARG A 83 -5.38 -10.94 9.66
C ARG A 83 -4.46 -9.85 10.19
N ASP A 84 -3.87 -10.06 11.36
CA ASP A 84 -2.96 -9.12 12.01
C ASP A 84 -1.71 -8.92 11.13
N PHE A 85 -1.12 -10.00 10.63
CA PHE A 85 0.04 -9.91 9.73
C PHE A 85 -0.26 -9.09 8.46
N VAL A 86 -1.40 -9.35 7.79
CA VAL A 86 -1.81 -8.55 6.61
C VAL A 86 -1.99 -7.08 6.97
N THR A 87 -2.60 -6.82 8.13
CA THR A 87 -2.88 -5.46 8.61
C THR A 87 -1.59 -4.71 8.92
N CYS A 88 -0.65 -5.33 9.64
CA CYS A 88 0.67 -4.78 9.94
C CYS A 88 1.49 -4.52 8.67
N CYS A 89 1.49 -5.45 7.71
CA CYS A 89 2.18 -5.25 6.43
C CYS A 89 1.62 -4.05 5.64
N MET A 90 0.33 -3.76 5.79
CA MET A 90 -0.34 -2.63 5.14
C MET A 90 -0.51 -1.42 6.05
N CYS A 91 0.29 -1.31 7.12
CA CYS A 91 0.34 -0.09 7.92
C CYS A 91 1.04 1.03 7.15
N LYS A 92 0.56 2.26 7.31
CA LYS A 92 1.17 3.43 6.65
C LYS A 92 2.42 3.91 7.37
N ASP A 93 2.42 3.80 8.70
CA ASP A 93 3.58 4.14 9.52
C ASP A 93 4.29 2.84 9.91
N PRO A 94 5.55 2.63 9.52
CA PRO A 94 6.33 1.47 9.95
C PRO A 94 6.70 1.49 11.44
N ALA A 95 6.47 2.60 12.15
CA ALA A 95 6.74 2.74 13.58
C ALA A 95 5.55 2.41 14.50
N ASP A 96 4.35 2.21 13.93
CA ASP A 96 3.15 1.68 14.61
C ASP A 96 3.19 0.15 14.72
#